data_AF-A0A2E7NY63-F1
#
_entry.id   AF-A0A2E7NY63-F1
#
_cell.length_a   1.000
_cell.length_b   1.000
_cell.length_c   1.000
_cell.angle_alpha   90.00
_cell.angle_beta   90.00
_cell.angle_gamma   90.00
#
_symmetry.space_group_name_H-M   'P 1'
#
loop_
_entity.id
_entity.type
_entity.pdbx_description
1 polymer ?
#
loop_
_entity_poly.entity_id
_entity_poly.type
_entity_poly.pdbx_seq_one_letter_code
_entity_poly.pdbx_strand_id
1 'polypeptide(L)' 'MEYRFQIASDVIRDGLGLELVDPIGKVLAEVFRCDADHSLKVSLFTDELPFTLMEKLVLMARTELGVFEDGSPLPKPA' A
#
# COMPACT_ATOMS: atom_id res chain seq x y z
N MET A 1 11.64 18.91 2.63
CA MET A 1 10.44 18.28 3.22
C MET A 1 10.01 17.19 2.28
N GLU A 2 10.17 15.92 2.67
CA GLU A 2 10.19 14.77 1.76
C GLU A 2 8.95 13.90 1.95
N TYR A 3 8.54 13.24 0.87
CA TYR A 3 7.55 12.17 0.93
C TYR A 3 8.11 10.99 1.73
N ARG A 4 7.23 10.28 2.44
CA ARG A 4 7.60 9.08 3.20
C ARG A 4 6.62 7.94 2.95
N PHE A 5 7.09 6.72 3.21
CA PHE A 5 6.29 5.52 3.19
C PHE A 5 6.07 5.03 4.62
N GLN A 6 4.87 4.57 4.94
CA GLN A 6 4.58 3.96 6.24
C GLN A 6 3.69 2.73 6.08
N ILE A 7 3.84 1.77 7.01
CA ILE A 7 2.92 0.65 7.13
C ILE A 7 1.88 1.01 8.19
N ALA A 8 0.61 0.81 7.86
CA ALA A 8 -0.51 1.00 8.77
C ALA A 8 -1.34 -0.29 8.83
N SER A 9 -1.68 -0.75 10.03
CA SER A 9 -2.62 -1.86 10.21
C SER A 9 -4.04 -1.33 10.31
N ASP A 10 -4.97 -1.99 9.62
CA ASP A 10 -6.38 -1.67 9.65
C ASP A 10 -7.20 -2.88 10.10
N VAL A 11 -7.64 -2.85 11.35
CA VAL A 11 -8.45 -3.91 11.96
C VAL A 11 -9.86 -3.98 11.38
N ILE A 12 -10.38 -2.88 10.83
CA ILE A 12 -11.73 -2.84 10.26
C ILE A 12 -11.72 -3.43 8.84
N ARG A 13 -10.69 -3.12 8.05
CA ARG A 13 -10.49 -3.66 6.70
C ARG A 13 -9.73 -5.00 6.68
N ASP A 14 -9.37 -5.52 7.85
CA ASP A 14 -8.67 -6.79 8.06
C ASP A 14 -7.41 -6.89 7.17
N GLY A 15 -6.45 -5.99 7.41
CA GLY A 15 -5.26 -5.96 6.58
C GLY A 15 -4.20 -4.93 6.93
N LEU A 16 -3.25 -4.79 6.00
CA LEU A 16 -2.11 -3.88 6.09
C LEU A 16 -2.06 -2.95 4.88
N GLY A 17 -1.94 -1.65 5.13
CA GLY A 17 -1.69 -0.62 4.13
C GLY A 17 -0.23 -0.19 4.11
N LEU A 18 0.35 -0.09 2.91
CA LEU A 18 1.56 0.69 2.66
C LEU A 18 1.14 2.03 2.08
N GLU A 19 1.37 3.10 2.83
CA GLU A 19 0.88 4.44 2.55
C GLU A 19 2.00 5.35 2.07
N LEU A 20 1.74 6.11 1.00
CA LEU A 20 2.55 7.25 0.58
C LEU A 20 2.02 8.51 1.27
N VAL A 21 2.86 9.13 2.09
CA VAL A 21 2.50 10.28 2.92
C VAL A 21 3.29 11.51 2.49
N ASP A 22 2.62 12.64 2.35
CA ASP A 22 3.22 13.91 2.02
C ASP A 22 3.95 14.54 3.23
N PRO A 23 4.67 15.66 3.03
CA PRO A 23 5.43 16.27 4.12
C PRO A 23 4.60 16.88 5.25
N ILE A 24 3.29 17.09 5.06
CA ILE A 24 2.38 17.59 6.10
C ILE A 24 1.61 16.46 6.79
N GLY A 25 1.87 15.20 6.42
CA GLY A 25 1.29 14.02 7.05
C GLY A 25 0.02 13.51 6.38
N LYS A 26 -0.36 14.03 5.20
CA LYS A 26 -1.53 13.57 4.46
C LYS A 26 -1.17 12.31 3.65
N VAL A 27 -2.00 11.28 3.75
CA VAL A 27 -1.91 10.09 2.89
C VAL A 27 -2.39 10.45 1.49
N LEU A 28 -1.54 10.25 0.49
CA LEU A 28 -1.82 10.56 -0.92
C LEU A 28 -2.23 9.31 -1.72
N ALA A 29 -1.67 8.16 -1.38
CA ALA A 29 -2.01 6.87 -1.96
C ALA A 29 -1.68 5.73 -1.00
N GLU A 30 -2.29 4.58 -1.23
CA GLU A 30 -2.09 3.36 -0.45
C GLU A 30 -2.07 2.15 -1.38
N VAL A 31 -1.20 1.18 -1.09
CA VAL A 31 -1.40 -0.20 -1.51
C VAL A 31 -1.84 -0.99 -0.29
N PHE A 32 -3.03 -1.57 -0.35
CA PHE A 32 -3.64 -2.29 0.76
C PHE A 32 -3.68 -3.79 0.47
N ARG A 33 -3.09 -4.59 1.36
CA ARG A 33 -3.26 -6.05 1.43
C ARG A 33 -4.45 -6.34 2.33
N CYS A 34 -5.50 -6.90 1.73
CA CYS A 34 -6.72 -7.29 2.43
C CYS A 34 -6.68 -8.80 2.66
N ASP A 35 -6.59 -9.21 3.92
CA ASP A 35 -6.49 -10.62 4.31
C ASP A 35 -7.84 -11.34 4.20
N ALA A 36 -8.96 -10.63 4.38
CA ALA A 36 -10.31 -11.19 4.26
C ALA A 36 -10.70 -11.67 2.84
N ASP A 37 -10.15 -11.05 1.79
CA ASP A 37 -10.49 -11.36 0.38
C ASP A 37 -9.27 -11.70 -0.49
N HIS A 38 -8.10 -11.90 0.14
CA HIS A 38 -6.83 -12.21 -0.53
C HIS A 38 -6.49 -11.29 -1.70
N SER A 39 -6.70 -9.99 -1.52
CA SER A 39 -6.49 -8.99 -2.57
C SER A 39 -5.41 -7.95 -2.23
N LEU A 40 -4.84 -7.37 -3.29
CA LEU A 40 -4.05 -6.15 -3.23
C LEU A 40 -4.79 -5.06 -4.00
N LYS A 41 -5.04 -3.92 -3.35
CA LYS A 41 -5.75 -2.79 -3.96
C LYS A 41 -4.88 -1.54 -3.90
N VAL A 42 -4.85 -0.79 -4.99
CA VAL A 42 -4.22 0.54 -5.03
C VAL A 42 -5.32 1.59 -4.92
N SER A 43 -5.18 2.51 -3.96
CA SER A 43 -6.09 3.64 -3.78
C SER A 43 -5.32 4.95 -3.92
N LEU A 44 -5.88 5.93 -4.62
CA LEU A 44 -5.37 7.29 -4.67
C LEU A 44 -6.34 8.22 -3.93
N PHE A 45 -5.80 9.12 -3.11
CA PHE A 45 -6.53 10.14 -2.35
C PHE A 45 -6.18 11.56 -2.81
N THR A 46 -5.59 11.64 -4.00
CA THR A 46 -5.20 12.84 -4.73
C THR A 46 -5.44 12.60 -6.21
N ASP A 47 -5.59 13.65 -6.99
CA ASP A 47 -5.90 13.55 -8.42
C ASP A 47 -4.72 13.00 -9.23
N GLU A 48 -3.50 13.37 -8.84
CA GLU A 48 -2.28 12.96 -9.52
C GLU A 48 -1.12 12.72 -8.56
N LEU A 49 -0.22 11.83 -8.98
CA LEU A 49 1.05 11.56 -8.33
C LEU A 49 2.15 11.46 -9.37
N PRO A 50 3.38 11.91 -9.05
CA PRO A 50 4.54 11.59 -9.86
C PRO A 50 4.66 10.09 -10.10
N PHE A 51 4.83 9.68 -11.37
CA PHE A 51 4.91 8.27 -11.76
C PHE A 51 5.93 7.49 -10.92
N THR A 52 7.09 8.08 -10.65
CA THR A 52 8.17 7.44 -9.87
C THR A 52 7.79 7.18 -8.41
N LEU A 53 6.91 7.97 -7.82
CA LEU A 53 6.42 7.73 -6.46
C LEU A 53 5.41 6.58 -6.43
N MET A 54 4.50 6.53 -7.42
CA MET A 54 3.56 5.42 -7.57
C MET A 54 4.28 4.10 -7.88
N GLU A 55 5.25 4.13 -8.80
CA GLU A 55 6.08 2.97 -9.12
C GLU A 55 6.81 2.45 -7.88
N LYS A 56 7.46 3.36 -7.12
CA LYS A 56 8.12 3.00 -5.86
C LYS A 56 7.15 2.41 -4.85
N LEU A 57 5.95 2.99 -4.70
CA LEU A 57 4.91 2.49 -3.80
C LEU A 57 4.53 1.04 -4.13
N VAL A 58 4.22 0.76 -5.40
CA VAL A 58 3.80 -0.57 -5.86
C VAL A 58 4.93 -1.59 -5.72
N LEU A 59 6.17 -1.22 -6.04
CA LEU A 59 7.33 -2.09 -5.87
C LEU A 59 7.60 -2.40 -4.40
N MET A 60 7.56 -1.40 -3.52
CA MET A 60 7.73 -1.60 -2.08
C MET A 60 6.61 -2.47 -1.50
N ALA A 61 5.36 -2.32 -1.96
CA ALA A 61 4.26 -3.13 -1.46
C ALA A 61 4.47 -4.64 -1.67
N ARG A 62 5.22 -5.04 -2.71
CA ARG A 62 5.55 -6.46 -2.96
C ARG A 62 6.52 -7.05 -1.95
N THR A 63 7.34 -6.22 -1.29
CA THR A 63 8.30 -6.67 -0.28
C THR A 63 7.79 -6.43 1.13
N GLU A 64 7.23 -5.24 1.38
CA GLU A 64 6.91 -4.78 2.73
C GLU A 64 5.58 -5.34 3.26
N LEU A 65 4.60 -5.63 2.40
CA LEU A 65 3.30 -6.14 2.85
C LEU A 65 3.30 -7.64 3.13
N GLY A 66 4.36 -8.39 2.81
CA GLY A 66 4.43 -9.82 3.12
C GLY A 66 3.32 -10.67 2.50
N VAL A 67 3.21 -11.92 2.95
CA VAL A 67 2.13 -12.85 2.58
C VAL A 67 0.84 -12.55 3.35
N PHE A 68 -0.30 -13.09 2.90
CA PHE A 68 -1.55 -13.00 3.66
C PHE A 68 -1.43 -13.73 5.01
N GLU A 69 -2.31 -13.44 5.97
CA GLU A 69 -2.27 -14.04 7.32
C GLU A 69 -2.32 -15.57 7.33
N ASP A 70 -2.99 -16.20 6.36
CA ASP A 70 -3.03 -17.65 6.20
C ASP A 70 -1.76 -18.25 5.56
N GLY A 71 -0.77 -17.41 5.24
CA GLY A 71 0.49 -17.77 4.61
C GLY A 71 0.43 -17.87 3.08
N SER A 72 -0.72 -17.62 2.46
CA SER A 72 -0.82 -17.64 0.99
C SER A 72 -0.07 -16.46 0.35
N PRO A 73 0.55 -16.67 -0.83
CA PRO A 73 1.36 -15.63 -1.46
C PRO A 73 0.50 -14.51 -2.05
N LEU A 74 1.10 -13.33 -2.18
CA LEU A 74 0.49 -12.23 -2.93
C LEU A 74 0.24 -12.61 -4.41
N PRO A 75 -0.79 -12.04 -5.07
CA PRO A 75 -1.05 -12.27 -6.49
C PRO A 75 0.16 -11.94 -7.36
N LYS A 76 0.46 -12.73 -8.39
CA LYS A 76 1.57 -12.44 -9.31
C LYS A 76 1.33 -11.13 -10.08
N PRO A 77 2.39 -10.42 -10.50
CA PRO A 77 2.25 -9.35 -11.50
C PRO A 77 1.53 -9.87 -12.75
N ALA A 78 0.73 -9.00 -13.37
CA ALA A 78 0.01 -9.29 -14.61
C ALA A 78 0.96 -9.53 -15.80
#